data_AF-A0A6P0HVB0-F1
#
_entry.id   AF-A0A6P0HVB0-F1
#
_cell.length_a   1.000
_cell.length_b   1.000
_cell.length_c   1.000
_cell.angle_alpha   90.00
_cell.angle_beta   90.00
_cell.angle_gamma   90.00
#
_symmetry.space_group_name_H-M   'P 1'
#
loop_
_entity.id
_entity.type
_entity.pdbx_description
1 polymer ?
#
loop_
_entity_poly.entity_id
_entity_poly.type
_entity_poly.pdbx_seq_one_letter_code
_entity_poly.pdbx_strand_id
1 'polypeptide(L)'
;MTQFSINPALQYPMFGPEIQCPHCRQAIPALTLTDTYLCPRHGAFEVDPNTGELYHLQSGRHWRLWNDEWYRQHTHPDGIRFEIHEALDRLYTQGYRATRVIIAQRYQDLVSTYLERSTPWRSNSESSCKPKLYGLPVEFSPDPKDEPCWEVINFQLDQEAGVPVRYPYFRLFE
;
A
#
# COMPACT_ATOMS: atom_id res chain seq x y z
N MET A 1 -18.06 46.07 19.29
CA MET A 1 -18.26 44.61 19.39
C MET A 1 -17.58 43.98 18.20
N THR A 2 -16.30 43.62 18.34
CA THR A 2 -15.51 42.99 17.29
C THR A 2 -15.97 41.54 17.12
N GLN A 3 -16.62 41.24 16.00
CA GLN A 3 -16.92 39.87 15.59
C GLN A 3 -15.57 39.16 15.36
N PHE A 4 -15.21 38.25 16.25
CA PHE A 4 -14.18 37.26 15.97
C PHE A 4 -14.76 36.29 14.93
N SER A 5 -14.43 36.50 13.67
CA SER A 5 -14.60 35.49 12.64
C SER A 5 -13.65 34.34 12.96
N ILE A 6 -14.16 33.34 13.69
CA ILE A 6 -13.47 32.06 13.88
C ILE A 6 -13.41 31.44 12.48
N ASN A 7 -12.23 31.37 11.88
CA ASN A 7 -12.02 30.65 10.64
C ASN A 7 -12.35 29.16 10.91
N PRO A 8 -13.41 28.59 10.33
CA PRO A 8 -13.75 27.18 10.56
C PRO A 8 -12.65 26.25 10.02
N ALA A 9 -11.84 26.73 9.07
CA ALA A 9 -10.65 26.04 8.55
C ALA A 9 -9.52 25.81 9.58
N LEU A 10 -9.56 26.47 10.75
CA LEU A 10 -8.56 26.29 11.83
C LEU A 10 -8.99 25.26 12.90
N GLN A 11 -10.18 24.67 12.79
CA GLN A 11 -10.72 23.73 13.79
C GLN A 11 -10.92 22.31 13.28
N TYR A 12 -10.65 22.08 11.99
CA TYR A 12 -10.75 20.75 11.42
C TYR A 12 -9.40 20.05 11.47
N PRO A 13 -9.39 18.78 11.87
CA PRO A 13 -8.18 17.97 11.84
C PRO A 13 -7.68 17.80 10.40
N MET A 14 -6.44 17.33 10.25
CA MET A 14 -5.71 17.36 8.98
C MET A 14 -6.48 16.82 7.75
N PHE A 15 -7.31 15.78 7.92
CA PHE A 15 -8.10 15.17 6.84
C PHE A 15 -9.55 15.67 6.77
N GLY A 16 -9.90 16.71 7.52
CA GLY A 16 -11.23 17.31 7.55
C GLY A 16 -12.14 16.74 8.63
N PRO A 17 -13.44 17.11 8.61
CA PRO A 17 -14.40 16.73 9.65
C PRO A 17 -14.76 15.24 9.66
N GLU A 18 -14.54 14.53 8.55
CA GLU A 18 -14.86 13.11 8.40
C GLU A 18 -13.85 12.44 7.48
N ILE A 19 -13.53 11.17 7.77
CA ILE A 19 -12.73 10.33 6.88
C ILE A 19 -13.43 9.01 6.59
N GLN A 20 -13.02 8.34 5.51
CA GLN A 20 -13.40 6.96 5.24
C GLN A 20 -12.61 6.03 6.17
N CYS A 21 -13.28 5.19 6.97
CA CYS A 21 -12.58 4.19 7.78
C CYS A 21 -11.79 3.22 6.88
N PRO A 22 -10.47 3.01 7.10
CA PRO A 22 -9.66 2.12 6.27
C PRO A 22 -10.12 0.66 6.28
N HIS A 23 -10.91 0.25 7.27
CA HIS A 23 -11.39 -1.12 7.44
C HIS A 23 -12.79 -1.37 6.87
N CYS A 24 -13.77 -0.52 7.17
CA CYS A 24 -15.15 -0.69 6.70
C CYS A 24 -15.59 0.28 5.61
N ARG A 25 -14.77 1.27 5.25
CA ARG A 25 -15.15 2.36 4.32
C ARG A 25 -16.42 3.10 4.74
N GLN A 26 -16.71 3.13 6.05
CA GLN A 26 -17.77 3.96 6.61
C GLN A 26 -17.19 5.35 6.90
N ALA A 27 -17.94 6.40 6.62
CA ALA A 27 -17.60 7.74 7.06
C ALA A 27 -17.52 7.77 8.59
N ILE A 28 -16.39 8.19 9.13
CA ILE A 28 -16.15 8.33 10.57
C ILE A 28 -15.86 9.79 10.86
N PRO A 29 -16.61 10.41 11.80
CA PRO A 29 -16.39 11.80 12.15
C PRO A 29 -15.11 11.94 12.98
N ALA A 30 -14.45 13.07 12.76
CA ALA A 30 -13.43 13.57 13.66
C ALA A 30 -14.05 13.88 15.03
N LEU A 31 -13.32 13.53 16.08
CA LEU A 31 -13.59 14.05 17.40
C LEU A 31 -13.20 15.53 17.39
N THR A 32 -14.17 16.40 17.65
CA THR A 32 -14.02 17.86 17.58
C THR A 32 -12.77 18.34 18.29
N LEU A 33 -11.95 19.16 17.61
CA LEU A 33 -10.71 19.74 18.12
C LEU A 33 -9.59 18.73 18.43
N THR A 34 -9.66 17.53 17.87
CA THR A 34 -8.60 16.52 17.96
C THR A 34 -8.31 15.93 16.60
N ASP A 35 -7.09 15.43 16.40
CA ASP A 35 -6.67 14.68 15.22
C ASP A 35 -7.10 13.20 15.27
N THR A 36 -8.18 12.90 16.00
CA THR A 36 -8.67 11.55 16.24
C THR A 36 -10.03 11.31 15.59
N TYR A 37 -10.21 10.13 14.99
CA TYR A 37 -11.43 9.67 14.34
C TYR A 37 -11.88 8.36 14.99
N LEU A 38 -13.15 8.28 15.37
CA LEU A 38 -13.67 7.11 16.07
C LEU A 38 -14.60 6.29 15.17
N CYS A 39 -14.15 5.10 14.78
CA CYS A 39 -15.01 4.13 14.13
C CYS A 39 -15.77 3.30 15.17
N PRO A 40 -17.11 3.22 15.10
CA PRO A 40 -17.90 2.43 16.05
C PRO A 40 -17.60 0.92 16.00
N ARG A 41 -17.05 0.44 14.87
CA ARG A 41 -16.74 -0.98 14.66
C ARG A 41 -15.26 -1.32 14.86
N HIS A 42 -14.37 -0.42 14.48
CA HIS A 42 -12.93 -0.72 14.41
C HIS A 42 -12.12 -0.03 15.49
N GLY A 43 -12.63 1.02 16.14
CA GLY A 43 -11.92 1.74 17.18
C GLY A 43 -11.42 3.11 16.73
N ALA A 44 -10.49 3.66 17.52
CA ALA A 44 -9.97 5.01 17.34
C ALA A 44 -8.75 5.02 16.40
N PHE A 45 -8.75 5.99 15.50
CA PHE A 45 -7.64 6.31 14.60
C PHE A 45 -7.13 7.70 14.94
N GLU A 46 -5.83 7.89 15.03
CA GLU A 46 -5.19 9.16 15.32
C GLU A 46 -4.33 9.57 14.12
N VAL A 47 -4.31 10.85 13.79
CA VAL A 47 -3.47 11.38 12.72
C VAL A 47 -2.24 12.00 13.33
N ASP A 48 -1.07 11.63 12.81
CA ASP A 48 0.16 12.33 13.14
C ASP A 48 0.30 13.58 12.24
N PRO A 49 0.21 14.79 12.80
CA PRO A 49 0.25 16.02 12.03
C PRO A 49 1.61 16.30 11.38
N ASN A 50 2.66 15.59 11.77
CA ASN A 50 4.00 15.77 11.19
C ASN A 50 4.22 14.91 9.95
N THR A 51 3.64 13.70 9.94
CA THR A 51 3.84 12.71 8.88
C THR A 51 2.64 12.57 7.95
N GLY A 52 1.47 13.03 8.37
CA GLY A 52 0.22 12.81 7.64
C GLY A 52 -0.19 11.33 7.61
N GLU A 53 0.26 10.55 8.59
CA GLU A 53 -0.15 9.15 8.74
C GLU A 53 -1.36 9.03 9.65
N LEU A 54 -2.27 8.13 9.28
CA LEU A 54 -3.37 7.69 10.13
C LEU A 54 -2.93 6.42 10.88
N TYR A 55 -2.84 6.50 12.20
CA TYR A 55 -2.49 5.40 13.10
C TYR A 55 -3.73 4.80 13.75
N HIS A 56 -3.85 3.48 13.77
CA HIS A 56 -4.89 2.82 14.53
C HIS A 56 -4.41 2.39 15.90
N LEU A 57 -4.94 3.03 16.95
CA LEU A 57 -4.49 2.90 18.33
C LEU A 57 -4.57 1.46 18.86
N GLN A 58 -5.56 0.68 18.44
CA GLN A 58 -5.74 -0.68 18.97
C GLN A 58 -4.85 -1.73 18.28
N SER A 59 -4.54 -1.56 16.99
CA SER A 59 -3.82 -2.58 16.21
C SER A 59 -2.39 -2.19 15.85
N GLY A 60 -2.00 -0.94 16.10
CA GLY A 60 -0.68 -0.41 15.74
C GLY A 60 -0.43 -0.36 14.23
N ARG A 61 -1.50 -0.35 13.42
CA ARG A 61 -1.40 -0.27 11.96
C ARG A 61 -1.40 1.19 11.52
N HIS A 62 -0.74 1.46 10.40
CA HIS A 62 -0.54 2.79 9.86
C HIS A 62 -1.10 2.84 8.44
N TRP A 63 -1.71 3.95 8.07
CA TRP A 63 -2.18 4.21 6.72
C TRP A 63 -1.73 5.59 6.26
N ARG A 64 -1.51 5.73 4.96
CA ARG A 64 -1.27 7.00 4.29
C ARG A 64 -2.34 7.20 3.23
N LEU A 65 -2.79 8.43 3.05
CA LEU A 65 -3.81 8.78 2.07
C LEU A 65 -3.13 9.22 0.76
N TRP A 66 -3.56 8.65 -0.36
CA TRP A 66 -3.15 9.11 -1.69
C TRP A 66 -4.30 8.94 -2.68
N ASN A 67 -4.62 9.99 -3.45
CA ASN A 67 -5.75 10.01 -4.39
C ASN A 67 -7.07 9.49 -3.77
N ASP A 68 -7.39 9.95 -2.55
CA ASP A 68 -8.58 9.52 -1.78
C ASP A 68 -8.62 8.03 -1.40
N GLU A 69 -7.52 7.30 -1.57
CA GLU A 69 -7.37 5.90 -1.15
C GLU A 69 -6.39 5.75 0.00
N TRP A 70 -6.76 4.89 0.96
CA TRP A 70 -5.91 4.56 2.10
C TRP A 70 -4.97 3.41 1.77
N TYR A 71 -3.68 3.69 1.76
CA TYR A 71 -2.63 2.69 1.61
C TYR A 71 -2.06 2.30 2.97
N ARG A 72 -2.25 1.05 3.35
CA ARG A 72 -1.73 0.50 4.60
C ARG A 72 -0.22 0.38 4.52
N GLN A 73 0.52 0.99 5.42
CA GLN A 73 1.96 0.80 5.51
C GLN A 73 2.25 -0.53 6.22
N HIS A 74 3.09 -1.36 5.60
CA HIS A 74 3.53 -2.62 6.18
C HIS A 74 4.85 -2.48 6.91
N THR A 75 4.98 -3.19 8.02
CA THR A 75 6.24 -3.35 8.76
C THR A 75 6.85 -4.73 8.59
N HIS A 76 6.08 -5.68 8.03
CA HIS A 76 6.46 -7.07 7.88
C HIS A 76 6.44 -7.49 6.39
N PRO A 77 7.43 -8.28 5.92
CA PRO A 77 7.50 -8.76 4.53
C PRO A 77 6.29 -9.56 4.09
N ASP A 78 5.74 -10.38 4.98
CA ASP A 78 4.55 -11.15 4.64
C ASP A 78 3.30 -10.28 4.42
N GLY A 79 3.24 -9.10 5.05
CA GLY A 79 2.12 -8.16 4.85
C GLY A 79 2.04 -7.65 3.41
N ILE A 80 3.18 -7.18 2.88
CA ILE A 80 3.26 -6.70 1.50
C ILE A 80 3.16 -7.86 0.49
N ARG A 81 3.76 -9.02 0.78
CA ARG A 81 3.64 -10.21 -0.08
C ARG A 81 2.20 -10.67 -0.23
N PHE A 82 1.45 -10.72 0.88
CA PHE A 82 0.04 -11.08 0.86
C PHE A 82 -0.79 -10.07 0.07
N GLU A 83 -0.55 -8.77 0.25
CA GLU A 83 -1.25 -7.72 -0.49
C GLU A 83 -0.99 -7.80 -2.00
N ILE A 84 0.27 -8.04 -2.39
CA ILE A 84 0.66 -8.29 -3.79
C ILE A 84 -0.06 -9.53 -4.34
N HIS A 85 -0.06 -10.62 -3.58
CA HIS A 85 -0.73 -11.86 -3.98
C HIS A 85 -2.23 -11.66 -4.21
N GLU A 86 -2.90 -10.97 -3.28
CA GLU A 86 -4.33 -10.65 -3.40
C GLU A 86 -4.60 -9.74 -4.62
N ALA A 87 -3.74 -8.76 -4.86
CA ALA A 87 -3.86 -7.89 -6.04
C ALA A 87 -3.66 -8.67 -7.35
N LEU A 88 -2.71 -9.61 -7.39
CA LEU A 88 -2.52 -10.52 -8.54
C LEU A 88 -3.76 -11.38 -8.79
N ASP A 89 -4.38 -11.93 -7.73
CA ASP A 89 -5.59 -12.75 -7.83
C ASP A 89 -6.80 -11.93 -8.32
N ARG A 90 -6.95 -10.69 -7.84
CA ARG A 90 -7.95 -9.75 -8.36
C ARG A 90 -7.75 -9.43 -9.83
N LEU A 91 -6.52 -9.16 -10.27
CA LEU A 91 -6.20 -8.92 -11.69
C LEU A 91 -6.52 -10.14 -12.55
N TYR A 92 -6.20 -11.34 -12.05
CA TYR A 92 -6.51 -12.60 -12.71
C TYR A 92 -8.02 -12.76 -12.93
N THR A 93 -8.81 -12.48 -11.89
CA THR A 93 -10.28 -12.53 -11.94
C THR A 93 -10.86 -11.54 -12.96
N GLN A 94 -10.19 -10.41 -13.19
CA GLN A 94 -10.57 -9.41 -14.20
C GLN A 94 -10.11 -9.78 -15.62
N GLY A 95 -9.37 -10.87 -15.80
CA GLY A 95 -8.86 -11.32 -17.10
C GLY A 95 -7.58 -10.61 -17.56
N TYR A 96 -6.91 -9.88 -16.66
CA TYR A 96 -5.63 -9.23 -16.93
C TYR A 96 -4.47 -10.10 -16.46
N ARG A 97 -3.32 -9.91 -17.09
CA ARG A 97 -2.07 -10.56 -16.70
C ARG A 97 -1.10 -9.52 -16.15
N ALA A 98 -0.59 -9.75 -14.95
CA ALA A 98 0.55 -9.00 -14.45
C ALA A 98 1.85 -9.42 -15.16
N THR A 99 2.63 -8.45 -15.63
CA THR A 99 3.92 -8.66 -16.29
C THR A 99 5.10 -8.34 -15.39
N ARG A 100 4.95 -7.34 -14.53
CA ARG A 100 5.96 -6.87 -13.59
C ARG A 100 5.32 -6.41 -12.29
N VAL A 101 6.03 -6.60 -11.19
CA VAL A 101 5.68 -6.02 -9.88
C VAL A 101 6.67 -4.90 -9.59
N ILE A 102 6.19 -3.68 -9.42
CA ILE A 102 7.00 -2.55 -8.97
C ILE A 102 6.72 -2.36 -7.49
N ILE A 103 7.73 -2.53 -6.63
CA ILE A 103 7.60 -2.37 -5.18
C ILE A 103 8.24 -1.05 -4.76
N ALA A 104 7.66 -0.34 -3.82
CA ALA A 104 8.25 0.88 -3.29
C ALA A 104 9.66 0.62 -2.73
N GLN A 105 10.61 1.49 -3.04
CA GLN A 105 12.02 1.32 -2.66
C GLN A 105 12.21 1.14 -1.15
N ARG A 106 11.35 1.73 -0.30
CA ARG A 106 11.37 1.55 1.17
C ARG A 106 11.25 0.09 1.61
N TYR A 107 10.65 -0.76 0.80
CA TYR A 107 10.48 -2.18 1.07
C TYR A 107 11.59 -3.04 0.47
N GLN A 108 12.58 -2.45 -0.19
CA GLN A 108 13.69 -3.17 -0.80
C GLN A 108 14.40 -4.06 0.21
N ASP A 109 14.88 -3.50 1.32
CA ASP A 109 15.61 -4.28 2.33
C ASP A 109 14.72 -5.35 2.97
N LEU A 110 13.45 -5.01 3.20
CA LEU A 110 12.47 -5.86 3.86
C LEU A 110 12.04 -7.06 2.99
N VAL A 111 11.89 -6.89 1.68
CA VAL A 111 11.46 -7.95 0.75
C VAL A 111 12.66 -8.67 0.13
N SER A 112 13.86 -8.06 0.11
CA SER A 112 15.06 -8.58 -0.57
C SER A 112 15.44 -10.01 -0.20
N THR A 113 15.16 -10.43 1.04
CA THR A 113 15.43 -11.77 1.59
C THR A 113 14.47 -12.84 1.09
N TYR A 114 13.28 -12.44 0.63
CA TYR A 114 12.23 -13.32 0.13
C TYR A 114 12.16 -13.37 -1.40
N LEU A 115 12.89 -12.50 -2.09
CA LEU A 115 12.96 -12.50 -3.53
C LEU A 115 13.77 -13.71 -4.00
N GLU A 116 13.17 -14.48 -4.90
CA GLU A 116 13.84 -15.59 -5.54
C GLU A 116 14.97 -15.04 -6.42
N ARG A 117 16.20 -15.17 -5.95
CA ARG A 117 17.41 -14.93 -6.75
C ARG A 117 17.72 -16.24 -7.46
N SER A 118 17.51 -16.29 -8.77
CA SER A 118 17.93 -17.42 -9.58
C SER A 118 19.45 -17.60 -9.47
N THR A 119 19.91 -18.63 -8.75
CA THR A 119 21.32 -18.98 -8.68
C THR A 119 21.81 -19.38 -10.08
N PRO A 120 22.83 -18.70 -10.64
CA PRO A 120 23.27 -18.94 -12.00
C PRO A 120 24.19 -20.18 -12.04
N TRP A 121 23.65 -21.41 -11.97
CA TRP A 121 24.51 -22.59 -12.16
C TRP A 121 24.72 -22.97 -13.62
N ARG A 122 23.86 -22.61 -14.59
CA ARG A 122 24.15 -22.87 -16.02
C ARG A 122 23.40 -21.91 -16.94
N SER A 123 24.05 -20.84 -17.37
CA SER A 123 24.08 -20.42 -18.78
C SER A 123 24.59 -18.99 -18.89
N ASN A 124 25.69 -18.86 -19.61
CA ASN A 124 26.28 -17.64 -20.13
C ASN A 124 25.23 -16.84 -20.93
N SER A 125 24.60 -15.84 -20.31
CA SER A 125 23.92 -14.74 -21.00
C SER A 125 23.75 -13.60 -20.01
N GLU A 126 24.12 -12.39 -20.41
CA GLU A 126 24.14 -11.13 -19.65
C GLU A 126 22.74 -10.61 -19.23
N SER A 127 21.79 -11.51 -19.03
CA SER A 127 20.47 -11.21 -18.51
C SER A 127 20.55 -11.22 -17.00
N SER A 128 20.94 -10.07 -16.44
CA SER A 128 20.87 -9.70 -15.02
C SER A 128 19.92 -10.58 -14.19
N CYS A 129 20.44 -11.09 -13.07
CA CYS A 129 19.70 -11.85 -12.06
C CYS A 129 18.63 -10.96 -11.41
N LYS A 130 17.55 -10.67 -12.14
CA LYS A 130 16.46 -9.83 -11.67
C LYS A 130 15.72 -10.59 -10.57
N PRO A 131 15.48 -9.94 -9.41
CA PRO A 131 14.73 -10.57 -8.34
C PRO A 131 13.33 -10.93 -8.85
N LYS A 132 12.83 -12.10 -8.44
CA LYS A 132 11.48 -12.54 -8.79
C LYS A 132 10.63 -12.72 -7.54
N LEU A 133 9.33 -12.42 -7.70
CA LEU A 133 8.30 -12.67 -6.70
C LEU A 133 7.10 -13.30 -7.41
N TYR A 134 6.66 -14.47 -6.93
CA TYR A 134 5.60 -15.25 -7.57
C TYR A 134 5.87 -15.57 -9.06
N GLY A 135 7.14 -15.71 -9.45
CA GLY A 135 7.56 -15.93 -10.84
C GLY A 135 7.55 -14.68 -11.74
N LEU A 136 7.14 -13.51 -11.21
CA LEU A 136 7.17 -12.22 -11.93
C LEU A 136 8.47 -11.46 -11.62
N PRO A 137 9.04 -10.72 -12.59
CA PRO A 137 10.16 -9.82 -12.34
C PRO A 137 9.72 -8.72 -11.38
N VAL A 138 10.55 -8.47 -10.36
CA VAL A 138 10.38 -7.36 -9.41
C VAL A 138 11.32 -6.23 -9.77
N GLU A 139 10.77 -5.03 -9.82
CA GLU A 139 11.55 -3.80 -9.89
C GLU A 139 11.19 -2.90 -8.71
N PHE A 140 12.13 -2.06 -8.31
CA PHE A 140 11.91 -1.10 -7.24
C PHE A 140 11.55 0.25 -7.83
N SER A 141 10.67 0.97 -7.15
CA SER A 141 10.28 2.31 -7.53
C SER A 141 11.48 3.28 -7.54
N PRO A 142 11.39 4.40 -8.29
CA PRO A 142 12.29 5.53 -8.07
C PRO A 142 12.18 6.09 -6.64
N ASP A 143 13.13 6.94 -6.29
CA ASP A 143 13.18 7.63 -4.99
C ASP A 143 11.91 8.49 -4.85
N PRO A 144 11.25 8.53 -3.68
CA PRO A 144 10.09 9.39 -3.43
C PRO A 144 10.34 10.88 -3.70
N LYS A 145 11.60 11.33 -3.76
CA LYS A 145 11.97 12.69 -4.19
C LYS A 145 11.64 12.97 -5.65
N ASP A 146 11.77 11.97 -6.52
CA ASP A 146 11.48 12.10 -7.94
C ASP A 146 9.99 11.88 -8.19
N GLU A 147 9.39 10.89 -7.51
CA GLU A 147 7.98 10.53 -7.63
C GLU A 147 7.32 10.37 -6.24
N PRO A 148 6.63 11.41 -5.72
CA PRO A 148 6.12 11.41 -4.35
C PRO A 148 4.98 10.40 -4.11
N CYS A 149 4.36 9.87 -5.17
CA CYS A 149 3.36 8.81 -5.04
C CYS A 149 3.93 7.55 -4.35
N TRP A 150 5.23 7.27 -4.56
CA TRP A 150 5.91 6.14 -3.93
C TRP A 150 6.19 6.34 -2.46
N GLU A 151 5.95 7.53 -1.89
CA GLU A 151 5.97 7.72 -0.45
C GLU A 151 4.74 7.06 0.21
N VAL A 152 3.64 6.91 -0.54
CA VAL A 152 2.37 6.36 -0.02
C VAL A 152 2.08 4.97 -0.59
N ILE A 153 2.21 4.80 -1.91
CA ILE A 153 1.92 3.54 -2.62
C ILE A 153 2.94 2.48 -2.21
N ASN A 154 2.47 1.27 -1.92
CA ASN A 154 3.33 0.15 -1.52
C ASN A 154 3.93 -0.58 -2.73
N PHE A 155 3.10 -0.81 -3.73
CA PHE A 155 3.46 -1.49 -4.97
C PHE A 155 2.49 -1.14 -6.08
N GLN A 156 2.91 -1.38 -7.31
CA GLN A 156 2.11 -1.28 -8.51
C GLN A 156 2.33 -2.54 -9.36
N LEU A 157 1.27 -2.99 -10.03
CA LEU A 157 1.34 -4.11 -10.96
C LEU A 157 1.21 -3.57 -12.37
N ASP A 158 2.21 -3.84 -13.21
CA ASP A 158 2.06 -3.62 -14.64
C ASP A 158 1.23 -4.77 -15.20
N GLN A 159 0.20 -4.40 -15.96
CA GLN A 159 -0.80 -5.32 -16.48
C GLN A 159 -0.88 -5.22 -17.99
N GLU A 160 -1.10 -6.37 -18.62
CA GLU A 160 -1.37 -6.48 -20.05
C GLU A 160 -2.72 -7.16 -20.28
N ALA A 161 -3.39 -6.79 -21.37
CA ALA A 161 -4.62 -7.44 -21.81
C ALA A 161 -4.28 -8.83 -22.35
N GLY A 162 -4.59 -9.88 -21.59
CA GLY A 162 -4.35 -11.24 -22.02
C GLY A 162 -4.69 -12.26 -20.93
N VAL A 163 -5.37 -13.34 -21.32
CA VAL A 163 -5.67 -14.46 -20.42
C VAL A 163 -4.36 -15.19 -20.10
N PRO A 164 -3.94 -15.34 -18.83
CA PRO A 164 -2.70 -16.02 -18.52
C PRO A 164 -2.79 -17.50 -18.89
N VAL A 165 -1.88 -17.97 -19.74
CA VAL A 165 -1.86 -19.37 -20.20
C VAL A 165 -1.56 -20.35 -19.05
N ARG A 166 -0.91 -19.90 -17.96
CA ARG A 166 -0.77 -20.66 -16.70
C ARG A 166 -0.56 -19.73 -15.50
N TYR A 167 -1.45 -19.78 -14.52
CA TYR A 167 -1.19 -19.26 -13.18
C TYR A 167 -0.36 -20.31 -12.40
N PRO A 168 0.90 -20.03 -11.97
CA PRO A 168 1.75 -21.02 -11.34
C PRO A 168 1.24 -21.53 -9.97
N TYR A 169 0.35 -20.78 -9.32
CA TYR A 169 -0.05 -21.01 -7.93
C TYR A 169 -1.42 -21.63 -7.73
N PHE A 170 -2.10 -22.07 -8.80
CA PHE A 170 -3.35 -22.84 -8.67
C PHE A 170 -3.14 -24.25 -8.07
N ARG A 171 -1.91 -24.62 -7.69
CA ARG A 171 -1.56 -25.92 -7.07
C ARG A 171 -0.90 -25.79 -5.70
N LEU A 172 -1.39 -24.91 -4.82
CA LEU A 172 -0.99 -24.91 -3.40
C LEU A 172 -2.02 -25.55 -2.45
N PHE A 173 -3.08 -26.16 -2.99
CA PHE A 173 -4.04 -26.94 -2.21
C PHE A 173 -4.22 -28.34 -2.83
N GLU A 174 -3.19 -29.18 -2.72
CA GLU A 174 -3.30 -30.65 -2.82
C GLU A 174 -2.28 -31.32 -1.89
#